data_AF-A0A1B0FBW3-F1
#
_entry.id   AF-A0A1B0FBW3-F1
#
_cell.length_a   1.000
_cell.length_b   1.000
_cell.length_c   1.000
_cell.angle_alpha   90.00
_cell.angle_beta   90.00
_cell.angle_gamma   90.00
#
_symmetry.space_group_name_H-M   'P 1'
#
loop_
_entity.id
_entity.type
_entity.pdbx_description
1 polymer ?
#
loop_
_entity_poly.entity_id
_entity_poly.type
_entity_poly.pdbx_seq_one_letter_code
_entity_poly.pdbx_strand_id
1 'polypeptide(L)'
;MNKGQDDSFDMALANLELPTAAKIPKKENSQLAGKEDNLTIKTSCPSTSKSSVANPHCILVHPKQRGNPILKSILNAPLEFRDDIIPDYVVGRTTCILYLSLKYHNLNPDYICQRLKELGKQYELRVLLVQIDTPEPHNALKSLTRISLLADLTLMLAWNADEAGKMIETYKLFEKRPPDWIMERVESNPHQKLVTALSNIKPVNKTDAVTLLQNFGNLENLINASEDRLSQVIGLGPRKAKKLYKTLQEPFLAK
;
A
#
# COMPACT_ATOMS: atom_id res chain seq x y z
N MET A 1 0.36 -11.97 -48.57
CA MET A 1 -0.78 -11.06 -48.79
C MET A 1 -1.89 -11.47 -47.83
N ASN A 2 -2.11 -10.70 -46.77
CA ASN A 2 -3.42 -10.44 -46.14
C ASN A 2 -3.17 -9.52 -44.95
N LYS A 3 -3.14 -8.22 -45.29
CA LYS A 3 -3.47 -7.12 -44.39
C LYS A 3 -4.96 -7.17 -44.16
N GLY A 4 -5.40 -7.05 -42.91
CA GLY A 4 -6.80 -6.79 -42.61
C GLY A 4 -7.13 -7.00 -41.16
N GLN A 5 -7.39 -5.88 -40.48
CA GLN A 5 -8.10 -5.75 -39.20
C GLN A 5 -7.26 -5.93 -37.93
N ASP A 6 -6.60 -4.85 -37.51
CA ASP A 6 -6.48 -4.47 -36.09
C ASP A 6 -6.57 -2.93 -35.88
N ASP A 7 -6.94 -2.15 -36.91
CA ASP A 7 -6.99 -0.67 -36.83
C ASP A 7 -8.18 -0.14 -35.99
N SER A 8 -9.10 -1.02 -35.57
CA SER A 8 -10.27 -0.63 -34.77
C SER A 8 -9.94 -0.41 -33.29
N PHE A 9 -8.85 -1.00 -32.78
CA PHE A 9 -8.50 -0.92 -31.36
C PHE A 9 -7.68 0.35 -31.05
N ASP A 10 -6.83 0.78 -31.99
CA ASP A 10 -6.01 1.98 -31.85
C ASP A 10 -6.82 3.28 -31.99
N MET A 11 -7.89 3.29 -32.79
CA MET A 11 -8.84 4.42 -32.89
C MET A 11 -9.63 4.65 -31.58
N ALA A 12 -9.81 3.62 -30.75
CA ALA A 12 -10.50 3.75 -29.46
C ALA A 12 -9.61 4.35 -28.36
N LEU A 13 -8.27 4.25 -28.51
CA LEU A 13 -7.28 4.79 -27.59
C LEU A 13 -7.09 6.31 -27.71
N ALA A 14 -7.41 6.91 -28.86
CA ALA A 14 -7.19 8.34 -29.12
C ALA A 14 -8.21 9.29 -28.44
N ASN A 15 -9.35 8.77 -27.97
CA ASN A 15 -10.47 9.59 -27.49
C ASN A 15 -10.63 9.63 -25.96
N LEU A 16 -9.64 9.19 -25.18
CA LEU A 16 -9.65 9.35 -23.72
C LEU A 16 -8.83 10.59 -23.32
N GLU A 17 -9.50 11.74 -23.21
CA GLU A 17 -8.94 12.91 -22.53
C GLU A 17 -8.74 12.63 -21.04
N LEU A 18 -7.55 12.97 -20.53
CA LEU A 18 -7.18 12.89 -19.12
C LEU A 18 -7.55 14.20 -18.40
N PRO A 19 -8.46 14.20 -17.39
CA PRO A 19 -8.67 15.37 -16.56
C PRO A 19 -7.70 15.39 -15.37
N THR A 20 -7.04 16.54 -15.23
CA THR A 20 -6.15 16.98 -14.16
C THR A 20 -6.81 17.00 -12.78
N ALA A 21 -6.04 16.69 -11.74
CA ALA A 21 -6.50 16.58 -10.35
C ALA A 21 -7.04 17.91 -9.76
N ALA A 22 -8.19 17.84 -9.08
CA ALA A 22 -8.78 18.95 -8.33
C ALA A 22 -8.50 18.84 -6.80
N LYS A 23 -8.29 20.00 -6.18
CA LYS A 23 -7.89 20.24 -4.78
C LYS A 23 -9.01 19.93 -3.76
N ILE A 24 -8.62 19.42 -2.59
CA ILE A 24 -9.47 19.15 -1.41
C ILE A 24 -9.60 20.43 -0.54
N PRO A 25 -10.81 20.87 -0.14
CA PRO A 25 -10.99 21.79 0.99
C PRO A 25 -11.35 21.07 2.31
N LYS A 26 -10.95 21.73 3.40
CA LYS A 26 -10.90 21.30 4.80
C LYS A 26 -12.26 21.11 5.48
N LYS A 27 -12.27 20.23 6.49
CA LYS A 27 -13.32 20.00 7.51
C LYS A 27 -13.56 21.21 8.41
N GLU A 28 -14.79 21.31 8.93
CA GLU A 28 -15.10 21.93 10.22
C GLU A 28 -15.94 20.97 11.08
N ASN A 29 -15.55 20.83 12.34
CA ASN A 29 -16.18 20.02 13.39
C ASN A 29 -17.04 20.94 14.27
N SER A 30 -18.19 20.47 14.75
CA SER A 30 -18.77 20.92 16.01
C SER A 30 -19.44 19.77 16.77
N GLN A 31 -19.16 19.76 18.07
CA GLN A 31 -19.61 18.88 19.16
C GLN A 31 -21.09 19.21 19.51
N LEU A 32 -21.92 18.47 20.27
CA LEU A 32 -21.78 17.86 21.60
C LEU A 32 -23.11 17.16 21.98
N ALA A 33 -23.05 16.30 23.02
CA ALA A 33 -24.09 15.93 24.00
C ALA A 33 -24.61 14.48 23.95
N GLY A 34 -24.43 13.79 25.08
CA GLY A 34 -24.75 12.37 25.27
C GLY A 34 -26.00 12.10 26.13
N LYS A 35 -26.29 10.81 26.28
CA LYS A 35 -26.98 10.21 27.43
C LYS A 35 -26.85 8.68 27.36
N GLU A 36 -26.34 8.11 28.45
CA GLU A 36 -26.42 6.69 28.79
C GLU A 36 -27.85 6.36 29.27
N ASP A 37 -28.43 5.24 28.86
CA ASP A 37 -28.65 4.11 29.77
C ASP A 37 -29.42 2.91 29.16
N ASN A 38 -28.89 1.75 29.53
CA ASN A 38 -29.49 0.44 29.80
C ASN A 38 -29.99 -0.55 28.72
N LEU A 39 -29.47 -1.77 28.92
CA LEU A 39 -29.75 -3.03 28.26
C LEU A 39 -31.11 -3.61 28.69
N THR A 40 -31.85 -4.18 27.75
CA THR A 40 -32.73 -5.33 28.03
C THR A 40 -32.90 -6.21 26.79
N ILE A 41 -32.52 -7.48 26.92
CA ILE A 41 -32.65 -8.53 25.92
C ILE A 41 -34.11 -9.00 25.87
N LYS A 42 -34.76 -8.93 24.70
CA LYS A 42 -35.94 -9.77 24.39
C LYS A 42 -35.95 -10.20 22.91
N THR A 43 -36.05 -11.52 22.76
CA THR A 43 -36.15 -12.33 21.56
C THR A 43 -37.52 -12.18 20.87
N SER A 44 -37.56 -11.93 19.56
CA SER A 44 -38.47 -12.57 18.57
C SER A 44 -38.41 -11.88 17.20
N CYS A 45 -38.36 -12.70 16.14
CA CYS A 45 -38.48 -12.28 14.74
C CYS A 45 -39.94 -11.94 14.39
N PRO A 46 -40.17 -10.99 13.47
CA PRO A 46 -40.77 -11.39 12.20
C PRO A 46 -40.16 -10.69 10.97
N SER A 47 -40.31 -11.38 9.84
CA SER A 47 -39.94 -11.00 8.48
C SER A 47 -40.58 -9.68 8.03
N THR A 48 -39.75 -8.78 7.47
CA THR A 48 -40.20 -7.74 6.53
C THR A 48 -38.98 -7.16 5.82
N SER A 49 -39.07 -7.05 4.50
CA SER A 49 -38.14 -6.39 3.59
C SER A 49 -37.83 -4.98 4.08
N LYS A 50 -36.62 -4.76 4.59
CA LYS A 50 -36.10 -3.45 4.94
C LYS A 50 -34.94 -3.14 4.02
N SER A 51 -35.03 -2.04 3.28
CA SER A 51 -33.89 -1.37 2.67
C SER A 51 -32.84 -1.17 3.77
N SER A 52 -31.82 -2.02 3.79
CA SER A 52 -30.84 -2.03 4.87
C SER A 52 -30.06 -0.73 4.83
N VAL A 53 -30.18 0.04 5.91
CA VAL A 53 -29.27 1.15 6.21
C VAL A 53 -27.86 0.59 6.09
N ALA A 54 -27.12 1.04 5.08
CA ALA A 54 -25.80 0.51 4.77
C ALA A 54 -24.90 0.68 5.99
N ASN A 55 -24.53 -0.43 6.63
CA ASN A 55 -23.59 -0.41 7.74
C ASN A 55 -22.22 0.00 7.16
N PRO A 56 -21.66 1.17 7.51
CA PRO A 56 -20.41 1.64 6.88
C PRO A 56 -19.21 0.74 7.21
N HIS A 57 -19.36 -0.15 8.19
CA HIS A 57 -18.33 -1.06 8.66
C HIS A 57 -18.44 -2.49 8.09
N CYS A 58 -19.41 -2.79 7.21
CA CYS A 58 -19.49 -4.10 6.56
C CYS A 58 -18.66 -4.17 5.26
N ILE A 59 -18.29 -5.39 4.88
CA ILE A 59 -17.79 -5.73 3.56
C ILE A 59 -18.99 -6.24 2.76
N LEU A 60 -19.21 -5.65 1.58
CA LEU A 60 -20.26 -6.12 0.68
C LEU A 60 -19.70 -7.29 -0.14
N VAL A 61 -20.44 -8.38 -0.21
CA VAL A 61 -20.02 -9.62 -0.85
C VAL A 61 -21.00 -9.99 -1.95
N HIS A 62 -20.48 -10.30 -3.14
CA HIS A 62 -21.35 -10.72 -4.24
C HIS A 62 -21.87 -12.15 -3.92
N PRO A 63 -23.16 -12.44 -4.12
CA PRO A 63 -23.76 -13.76 -3.88
C PRO A 63 -23.01 -14.95 -4.50
N LYS A 64 -22.30 -14.74 -5.62
CA LYS A 64 -21.49 -15.78 -6.28
C LYS A 64 -20.38 -16.32 -5.37
N GLN A 65 -19.98 -15.54 -4.35
CA GLN A 65 -18.92 -15.89 -3.40
C GLN A 65 -19.42 -16.61 -2.15
N ARG A 66 -20.73 -16.88 -1.99
CA ARG A 66 -21.30 -17.54 -0.77
C ARG A 66 -20.64 -18.87 -0.41
N GLY A 67 -20.18 -19.64 -1.41
CA GLY A 67 -19.52 -20.93 -1.20
C GLY A 67 -18.00 -20.87 -1.04
N ASN A 68 -17.40 -19.69 -1.13
CA ASN A 68 -15.95 -19.54 -1.16
C ASN A 68 -15.34 -19.72 0.25
N PRO A 69 -14.31 -20.57 0.43
CA PRO A 69 -13.64 -20.75 1.72
C PRO A 69 -13.10 -19.45 2.34
N ILE A 70 -12.78 -18.44 1.53
CA ILE A 70 -12.27 -17.13 1.97
C ILE A 70 -13.18 -16.45 3.00
N LEU A 71 -14.50 -16.66 2.89
CA LEU A 71 -15.46 -16.06 3.82
C LEU A 71 -15.26 -16.54 5.26
N LYS A 72 -14.70 -17.75 5.47
CA LYS A 72 -14.41 -18.28 6.82
C LYS A 72 -13.22 -17.58 7.47
N SER A 73 -12.34 -17.00 6.66
CA SER A 73 -11.09 -16.40 7.10
C SER A 73 -11.23 -14.90 7.38
N ILE A 74 -12.37 -14.30 7.01
CA ILE A 74 -12.73 -12.92 7.35
C ILE A 74 -13.50 -12.94 8.67
N LEU A 75 -12.86 -12.53 9.76
CA LEU A 75 -13.43 -12.63 11.11
C LEU A 75 -13.67 -11.26 11.74
N ASN A 76 -12.80 -10.29 11.48
CA ASN A 76 -12.87 -8.99 12.14
C ASN A 76 -13.75 -7.95 11.41
N ALA A 77 -14.47 -8.36 10.37
CA ALA A 77 -15.37 -7.49 9.62
C ALA A 77 -16.70 -8.22 9.29
N PRO A 78 -17.87 -7.57 9.52
CA PRO A 78 -19.16 -8.16 9.17
C PRO A 78 -19.35 -8.20 7.65
N LEU A 79 -19.98 -9.28 7.16
CA LEU A 79 -20.24 -9.52 5.74
C LEU A 79 -21.72 -9.26 5.42
N GLU A 80 -22.00 -8.49 4.37
CA GLU A 80 -23.36 -8.28 3.85
C GLU A 80 -23.43 -8.73 2.38
N PHE A 81 -24.36 -9.61 2.04
CA PHE A 81 -24.55 -10.04 0.65
C PHE A 81 -25.43 -9.06 -0.11
N ARG A 82 -24.96 -8.63 -1.28
CA ARG A 82 -25.56 -7.59 -2.12
C ARG A 82 -25.54 -8.06 -3.57
N ASP A 83 -26.69 -8.04 -4.23
CA ASP A 83 -26.83 -8.49 -5.63
C ASP A 83 -26.56 -7.33 -6.62
N ASP A 84 -26.52 -6.09 -6.13
CA ASP A 84 -26.32 -4.85 -6.87
C ASP A 84 -24.84 -4.51 -7.11
N ILE A 85 -23.90 -5.28 -6.55
CA ILE A 85 -22.47 -5.07 -6.75
C ILE A 85 -21.92 -5.92 -7.90
N ILE A 86 -21.11 -5.29 -8.75
CA ILE A 86 -20.35 -5.94 -9.82
C ILE A 86 -19.12 -6.69 -9.28
N PRO A 87 -18.22 -6.07 -8.46
CA PRO A 87 -17.04 -6.78 -7.97
C PRO A 87 -17.39 -7.89 -6.97
N ASP A 88 -16.45 -8.77 -6.68
CA ASP A 88 -16.66 -9.88 -5.73
C ASP A 88 -16.79 -9.38 -4.29
N TYR A 89 -15.97 -8.39 -3.93
CA TYR A 89 -15.99 -7.76 -2.62
C TYR A 89 -15.87 -6.23 -2.75
N VAL A 90 -16.67 -5.50 -1.97
CA VAL A 90 -16.52 -4.05 -1.78
C VAL A 90 -16.11 -3.81 -0.33
N VAL A 91 -14.89 -3.32 -0.15
CA VAL A 91 -14.31 -3.09 1.18
C VAL A 91 -14.41 -1.63 1.61
N GLY A 92 -14.66 -0.70 0.69
CA GLY A 92 -14.85 0.71 1.02
C GLY A 92 -15.59 1.47 -0.06
N ARG A 93 -15.76 2.77 0.14
CA ARG A 93 -16.57 3.60 -0.79
C ARG A 93 -16.00 3.66 -2.21
N THR A 94 -14.67 3.68 -2.33
CA THR A 94 -13.95 3.81 -3.61
C THR A 94 -13.07 2.61 -3.90
N THR A 95 -13.18 1.54 -3.10
CA THR A 95 -12.26 0.41 -3.12
C THR A 95 -13.01 -0.92 -3.33
N CYS A 96 -12.63 -1.64 -4.37
CA CYS A 96 -13.20 -2.93 -4.70
C CYS A 96 -12.14 -4.00 -4.92
N ILE A 97 -12.53 -5.26 -4.73
CA ILE A 97 -11.68 -6.42 -4.89
C ILE A 97 -12.38 -7.42 -5.81
N LEU A 98 -11.66 -7.84 -6.85
CA LEU A 98 -11.99 -8.99 -7.68
C LEU A 98 -11.17 -10.18 -7.20
N TYR A 99 -11.80 -11.33 -7.04
CA TYR A 99 -11.15 -12.54 -6.59
C TYR A 99 -11.04 -13.56 -7.72
N LEU A 100 -9.84 -14.13 -7.89
CA LEU A 100 -9.56 -15.11 -8.93
C LEU A 100 -8.62 -16.19 -8.42
N SER A 101 -8.98 -17.46 -8.56
CA SER A 101 -8.04 -18.58 -8.38
C SER A 101 -7.28 -18.83 -9.69
N LEU A 102 -5.99 -19.18 -9.60
CA LEU A 102 -5.19 -19.53 -10.79
C LEU A 102 -5.73 -20.77 -11.50
N LYS A 103 -6.20 -21.79 -10.77
CA LYS A 103 -6.88 -22.96 -11.37
C LYS A 103 -8.07 -22.52 -12.20
N TYR A 104 -8.88 -21.60 -11.69
CA TYR A 104 -10.05 -21.09 -12.40
C TYR A 104 -9.66 -20.26 -13.63
N HIS A 105 -8.62 -19.42 -13.52
CA HIS A 105 -8.09 -18.64 -14.65
C HIS A 105 -7.60 -19.53 -15.79
N ASN A 106 -6.93 -20.64 -15.45
CA ASN A 106 -6.47 -21.60 -16.45
C ASN A 106 -7.61 -22.29 -17.20
N LEU A 107 -8.75 -22.49 -16.54
CA LEU A 107 -9.96 -23.04 -17.16
C LEU A 107 -10.73 -21.99 -17.97
N ASN A 108 -10.74 -20.73 -17.51
CA ASN A 108 -11.55 -19.64 -18.08
C ASN A 108 -10.72 -18.34 -18.22
N PRO A 109 -9.80 -18.26 -19.20
CA PRO A 109 -8.88 -17.13 -19.33
C PRO A 109 -9.56 -15.79 -19.66
N ASP A 110 -10.70 -15.83 -20.36
CA ASP A 110 -11.44 -14.61 -20.75
C ASP A 110 -12.33 -14.05 -19.64
N TYR A 111 -12.59 -14.83 -18.58
CA TYR A 111 -13.50 -14.46 -17.50
C TYR A 111 -13.12 -13.12 -16.86
N ILE A 112 -11.84 -12.95 -16.53
CA ILE A 112 -11.39 -11.74 -15.83
C ILE A 112 -11.53 -10.50 -16.73
N CYS A 113 -11.20 -10.63 -18.02
CA CYS A 113 -11.33 -9.56 -18.99
C CYS A 113 -12.79 -9.10 -19.15
N GLN A 114 -13.75 -10.04 -19.17
CA GLN A 114 -15.18 -9.71 -19.25
C GLN A 114 -15.65 -9.00 -17.98
N ARG A 115 -15.27 -9.51 -16.80
CA ARG A 115 -15.62 -8.91 -15.50
C ARG A 115 -15.06 -7.50 -15.33
N LEU A 116 -13.86 -7.26 -15.84
CA LEU A 116 -13.27 -5.92 -15.88
C LEU A 116 -14.04 -4.94 -16.77
N LYS A 117 -14.52 -5.40 -17.93
CA LYS A 117 -15.34 -4.57 -18.82
C LYS A 117 -16.66 -4.17 -18.15
N GLU A 118 -17.29 -5.08 -17.43
CA GLU A 118 -18.51 -4.80 -16.65
C GLU A 118 -18.24 -3.81 -15.51
N LEU A 119 -17.12 -3.95 -14.80
CA LEU A 119 -16.75 -3.07 -13.68
C LEU A 119 -16.40 -1.64 -14.14
N GLY A 120 -15.74 -1.51 -15.30
CA GLY A 120 -15.28 -0.23 -15.82
C GLY A 120 -14.36 0.53 -14.85
N LYS A 121 -14.62 1.84 -14.70
CA LYS A 121 -13.89 2.76 -13.80
C LYS A 121 -14.75 3.24 -12.63
N GLN A 122 -15.65 2.38 -12.12
CA GLN A 122 -16.55 2.72 -11.02
C GLN A 122 -15.84 2.93 -9.67
N TYR A 123 -14.64 2.37 -9.52
CA TYR A 123 -13.86 2.43 -8.29
C TYR A 123 -12.47 3.00 -8.57
N GLU A 124 -11.96 3.80 -7.63
CA GLU A 124 -10.63 4.41 -7.71
C GLU A 124 -9.54 3.36 -7.48
N LEU A 125 -9.66 2.59 -6.39
CA LEU A 125 -8.77 1.47 -6.11
C LEU A 125 -9.46 0.17 -6.51
N ARG A 126 -8.90 -0.48 -7.52
CA ARG A 126 -9.38 -1.77 -8.02
C ARG A 126 -8.29 -2.80 -7.78
N VAL A 127 -8.55 -3.73 -6.87
CA VAL A 127 -7.61 -4.78 -6.48
C VAL A 127 -8.00 -6.08 -7.16
N LEU A 128 -7.05 -6.72 -7.84
CA LEU A 128 -7.19 -8.08 -8.33
C LEU A 128 -6.46 -9.01 -7.35
N LEU A 129 -7.23 -9.70 -6.51
CA LEU A 129 -6.72 -10.66 -5.54
C LEU A 129 -6.69 -12.06 -6.16
N VAL A 130 -5.47 -12.55 -6.42
CA VAL A 130 -5.23 -13.82 -7.08
C VAL A 130 -4.74 -14.85 -6.07
N GLN A 131 -5.47 -15.97 -5.97
CA GLN A 131 -5.02 -17.11 -5.19
C GLN A 131 -4.17 -18.06 -6.04
N ILE A 132 -2.94 -18.31 -5.57
CA ILE A 132 -2.00 -19.26 -6.15
C ILE A 132 -2.31 -20.66 -5.63
N ASP A 133 -3.02 -21.44 -6.42
CA ASP A 133 -3.40 -22.82 -6.08
C ASP A 133 -2.86 -23.86 -7.09
N THR A 134 -2.09 -23.42 -8.09
CA THR A 134 -1.51 -24.25 -9.14
C THR A 134 0.01 -24.34 -8.96
N PRO A 135 0.66 -25.51 -9.20
CA PRO A 135 2.10 -25.67 -9.02
C PRO A 135 2.94 -24.86 -10.03
N GLU A 136 2.38 -24.55 -11.21
CA GLU A 136 3.05 -23.75 -12.24
C GLU A 136 2.33 -22.40 -12.48
N PRO A 137 2.57 -21.38 -11.63
CA PRO A 137 1.84 -20.11 -11.71
C PRO A 137 2.42 -19.12 -12.73
N HIS A 138 3.64 -19.33 -13.22
CA HIS A 138 4.41 -18.31 -13.96
C HIS A 138 3.71 -17.77 -15.22
N ASN A 139 3.15 -18.65 -16.05
CA ASN A 139 2.50 -18.25 -17.30
C ASN A 139 1.20 -17.47 -17.05
N ALA A 140 0.37 -17.97 -16.13
CA ALA A 140 -0.86 -17.31 -15.74
C ALA A 140 -0.58 -15.94 -15.10
N LEU A 141 0.37 -15.86 -14.18
CA LEU A 141 0.78 -14.60 -13.56
C LEU A 141 1.32 -13.60 -14.59
N LYS A 142 2.13 -14.03 -15.56
CA LYS A 142 2.61 -13.14 -16.63
C LYS A 142 1.44 -12.51 -17.40
N SER A 143 0.41 -13.31 -17.74
CA SER A 143 -0.78 -12.81 -18.42
C SER A 143 -1.59 -11.84 -17.55
N LEU A 144 -1.82 -12.20 -16.28
CA LEU A 144 -2.59 -11.40 -15.33
C LEU A 144 -1.89 -10.08 -14.97
N THR A 145 -0.57 -10.07 -14.86
CA THR A 145 0.22 -8.85 -14.66
C THR A 145 0.08 -7.90 -15.83
N ARG A 146 0.10 -8.42 -17.08
CA ARG A 146 -0.13 -7.59 -18.27
C ARG A 146 -1.54 -6.99 -18.27
N ILE A 147 -2.56 -7.78 -17.96
CA ILE A 147 -3.94 -7.31 -17.84
C ILE A 147 -4.07 -6.25 -16.74
N SER A 148 -3.45 -6.49 -15.58
CA SER A 148 -3.50 -5.58 -14.42
C SER A 148 -2.86 -4.24 -14.74
N LEU A 149 -1.73 -4.24 -15.46
CA LEU A 149 -1.05 -3.02 -15.89
C LEU A 149 -1.88 -2.22 -16.90
N LEU A 150 -2.49 -2.88 -17.88
CA LEU A 150 -3.27 -2.21 -18.92
C LEU A 150 -4.60 -1.65 -18.41
N ALA A 151 -5.16 -2.27 -17.36
CA ALA A 151 -6.46 -1.89 -16.82
C ALA A 151 -6.37 -1.05 -15.53
N ASP A 152 -5.18 -0.60 -15.13
CA ASP A 152 -4.89 0.12 -13.88
C ASP A 152 -5.45 -0.59 -12.64
N LEU A 153 -5.09 -1.86 -12.47
CA LEU A 153 -5.41 -2.67 -11.30
C LEU A 153 -4.18 -2.88 -10.41
N THR A 154 -4.41 -2.98 -9.10
CA THR A 154 -3.41 -3.47 -8.15
C THR A 154 -3.52 -5.00 -8.05
N LEU A 155 -2.52 -5.71 -8.56
CA LEU A 155 -2.43 -7.17 -8.43
C LEU A 155 -1.91 -7.54 -7.04
N MET A 156 -2.69 -8.35 -6.31
CA MET A 156 -2.34 -8.91 -5.01
C MET A 156 -2.34 -10.43 -5.10
N LEU A 157 -1.28 -11.07 -4.59
CA LEU A 157 -1.13 -12.52 -4.61
C LEU A 157 -1.34 -13.10 -3.21
N ALA A 158 -2.08 -14.20 -3.12
CA ALA A 158 -2.28 -14.97 -1.90
C ALA A 158 -1.96 -16.45 -2.15
N TRP A 159 -1.22 -17.09 -1.24
CA TRP A 159 -0.81 -18.49 -1.35
C TRP A 159 -1.89 -19.46 -0.87
N ASN A 160 -2.85 -18.98 -0.11
CA ASN A 160 -3.99 -19.77 0.37
C ASN A 160 -5.23 -18.87 0.54
N ALA A 161 -6.40 -19.53 0.70
CA ALA A 161 -7.66 -18.83 0.91
C ALA A 161 -7.68 -18.02 2.22
N ASP A 162 -6.95 -18.49 3.24
CA ASP A 162 -6.89 -17.81 4.54
C ASP A 162 -6.17 -16.47 4.48
N GLU A 163 -5.06 -16.41 3.76
CA GLU A 163 -4.29 -15.21 3.46
C GLU A 163 -5.13 -14.25 2.62
N ALA A 164 -5.82 -14.76 1.59
CA ALA A 164 -6.73 -13.95 0.78
C ALA A 164 -7.81 -13.27 1.64
N GLY A 165 -8.44 -14.00 2.57
CA GLY A 165 -9.41 -13.43 3.50
C GLY A 165 -8.81 -12.37 4.43
N LYS A 166 -7.63 -12.64 5.00
CA LYS A 166 -6.91 -11.66 5.84
C LYS A 166 -6.52 -10.40 5.06
N MET A 167 -6.18 -10.51 3.78
CA MET A 167 -5.90 -9.36 2.93
C MET A 167 -7.15 -8.49 2.73
N ILE A 168 -8.30 -9.10 2.41
CA ILE A 168 -9.59 -8.39 2.30
C ILE A 168 -9.92 -7.66 3.60
N GLU A 169 -9.76 -8.34 4.73
CA GLU A 169 -9.99 -7.76 6.06
C GLU A 169 -9.05 -6.58 6.35
N THR A 170 -7.77 -6.72 5.97
CA THR A 170 -6.76 -5.66 6.08
C THR A 170 -7.19 -4.45 5.25
N TYR A 171 -7.60 -4.64 3.99
CA TYR A 171 -8.10 -3.54 3.18
C TYR A 171 -9.28 -2.80 3.83
N LYS A 172 -10.20 -3.53 4.47
CA LYS A 172 -11.31 -2.91 5.22
C LYS A 172 -10.81 -2.13 6.43
N LEU A 173 -9.88 -2.69 7.20
CA LEU A 173 -9.33 -2.05 8.40
C LEU A 173 -8.56 -0.76 8.08
N PHE A 174 -7.90 -0.72 6.92
CA PHE A 174 -7.10 0.42 6.49
C PHE A 174 -7.88 1.49 5.71
N GLU A 175 -9.18 1.32 5.47
CA GLU A 175 -10.03 2.29 4.74
C GLU A 175 -9.95 3.72 5.30
N LYS A 176 -9.89 3.85 6.63
CA LYS A 176 -9.87 5.16 7.34
C LYS A 176 -8.52 5.47 7.98
N ARG A 177 -7.49 4.65 7.78
CA ARG A 177 -6.19 4.86 8.44
C ARG A 177 -5.38 5.95 7.72
N PRO A 178 -4.79 6.91 8.47
CA PRO A 178 -3.93 7.92 7.89
C PRO A 178 -2.60 7.31 7.40
N PRO A 179 -1.91 7.98 6.45
CA PRO A 179 -0.65 7.49 5.85
C PRO A 179 0.56 7.51 6.81
N ASP A 180 0.38 7.84 8.09
CA ASP A 180 1.43 8.01 9.10
C ASP A 180 2.37 6.80 9.23
N TRP A 181 1.86 5.59 8.95
CA TRP A 181 2.67 4.36 9.00
C TRP A 181 3.67 4.24 7.83
N ILE A 182 3.42 4.93 6.72
CA ILE A 182 4.20 4.86 5.49
C ILE A 182 5.12 6.09 5.34
N MET A 183 4.80 7.18 6.04
CA MET A 183 5.61 8.38 6.03
C MET A 183 7.01 8.14 6.65
N GLU A 184 8.01 8.83 6.09
CA GLU A 184 9.35 8.84 6.67
C GLU A 184 9.27 9.38 8.11
N ARG A 185 9.73 8.58 9.06
CA ARG A 185 9.89 9.04 10.43
C ARG A 185 11.12 9.92 10.49
N VAL A 186 10.91 11.22 10.33
CA VAL A 186 11.97 12.21 10.54
C VAL A 186 12.41 12.11 12.00
N GLU A 187 13.64 11.64 12.24
CA GLU A 187 14.23 11.61 13.57
C GLU A 187 14.22 13.02 14.15
N SER A 188 13.50 13.25 15.26
CA SER A 188 13.36 14.58 15.84
C SER A 188 14.62 15.07 16.54
N ASN A 189 15.49 14.17 17.00
CA ASN A 189 16.64 14.52 17.84
C ASN A 189 17.81 15.04 16.99
N PRO A 190 18.31 16.26 17.23
CA PRO A 190 19.45 16.83 16.51
C PRO A 190 20.69 15.93 16.57
N HIS A 191 20.94 15.29 17.71
CA HIS A 191 22.07 14.38 17.89
C HIS A 191 21.97 13.14 16.98
N GLN A 192 20.77 12.58 16.80
CA GLN A 192 20.57 11.43 15.91
C GLN A 192 20.77 11.83 14.44
N LYS A 193 20.27 13.01 14.03
CA LYS A 193 20.53 13.57 12.69
C LYS A 193 22.02 13.69 12.40
N LEU A 194 22.80 14.18 13.37
CA LEU A 194 24.25 14.31 13.23
C LEU A 194 24.95 12.94 13.14
N VAL A 195 24.57 11.98 13.99
CA VAL A 195 25.11 10.62 13.93
C VAL A 195 24.82 9.97 12.57
N THR A 196 23.59 10.10 12.07
CA THR A 196 23.17 9.59 10.77
C THR A 196 23.91 10.29 9.62
N ALA A 197 24.08 11.61 9.68
CA ALA A 197 24.84 12.36 8.69
C ALA A 197 26.32 11.96 8.62
N LEU A 198 26.98 11.81 9.78
CA LEU A 198 28.38 11.38 9.85
C LEU A 198 28.56 9.91 9.42
N SER A 199 27.57 9.06 9.69
CA SER A 199 27.59 7.64 9.28
C SER A 199 27.42 7.43 7.77
N ASN A 200 26.99 8.45 7.01
CA ASN A 200 26.92 8.37 5.54
C ASN A 200 28.31 8.40 4.89
N ILE A 201 29.34 8.79 5.63
CA ILE A 201 30.72 8.78 5.17
C ILE A 201 31.20 7.33 5.26
N LYS A 202 31.34 6.62 4.12
CA LYS A 202 31.66 5.17 4.01
C LYS A 202 32.55 4.56 5.12
N PRO A 203 33.69 5.15 5.52
CA PRO A 203 34.55 4.58 6.57
C PRO A 203 34.09 4.83 8.03
N VAL A 204 33.10 5.68 8.28
CA VAL A 204 32.65 6.12 9.60
C VAL A 204 31.40 5.33 10.00
N ASN A 205 31.48 4.60 11.13
CA ASN A 205 30.34 3.87 11.68
C ASN A 205 29.53 4.74 12.64
N LYS A 206 28.32 4.27 13.02
CA LYS A 206 27.49 4.92 14.06
C LYS A 206 28.22 5.10 15.38
N THR A 207 29.01 4.10 15.79
CA THR A 207 29.84 4.17 17.00
C THR A 207 30.89 5.28 16.89
N ASP A 208 31.56 5.36 15.74
CA ASP A 208 32.60 6.36 15.50
C ASP A 208 31.99 7.77 15.49
N ALA A 209 30.83 7.94 14.87
CA ALA A 209 30.09 9.20 14.83
C ALA A 209 29.68 9.67 16.23
N VAL A 210 29.23 8.76 17.11
CA VAL A 210 28.92 9.08 18.51
C VAL A 210 30.18 9.51 19.25
N THR A 211 31.29 8.77 19.12
CA THR A 211 32.56 9.10 19.77
C THR A 211 33.14 10.43 19.28
N LEU A 212 32.97 10.74 17.98
CA LEU A 212 33.36 12.03 17.40
C LEU A 212 32.53 13.17 17.98
N LEU A 213 31.21 13.02 18.06
CA LEU A 213 30.34 14.03 18.64
C LEU A 213 30.61 14.25 20.14
N GLN A 214 30.94 13.18 20.88
CA GLN A 214 31.32 13.30 22.30
C GLN A 214 32.66 14.00 22.51
N ASN A 215 33.67 13.75 21.66
CA ASN A 215 34.99 14.36 21.80
C ASN A 215 35.06 15.81 21.30
N PHE A 216 34.32 16.15 20.25
CA PHE A 216 34.36 17.51 19.65
C PHE A 216 33.21 18.41 20.11
N GLY A 217 32.13 17.83 20.64
CA GLY A 217 30.91 18.51 21.10
C GLY A 217 30.06 19.04 19.95
N ASN A 218 30.65 19.93 19.14
CA ASN A 218 29.97 20.64 18.06
C ASN A 218 30.46 20.16 16.69
N LEU A 219 29.57 20.18 15.70
CA LEU A 219 29.92 19.85 14.31
C LEU A 219 30.95 20.82 13.73
N GLU A 220 30.90 22.10 14.10
CA GLU A 220 31.87 23.11 13.67
C GLU A 220 33.30 22.75 14.11
N ASN A 221 33.46 22.34 15.38
CA ASN A 221 34.75 21.91 15.91
C ASN A 221 35.27 20.66 15.19
N LEU A 222 34.38 19.77 14.76
CA LEU A 222 34.73 18.58 14.00
C LEU A 222 35.20 18.92 12.58
N ILE A 223 34.52 19.86 11.91
CA ILE A 223 34.85 20.28 10.52
C ILE A 223 36.20 21.02 10.48
N ASN A 224 36.48 21.85 11.48
CA ASN A 224 37.72 22.63 11.57
C ASN A 224 38.89 21.86 12.21
N ALA A 225 38.70 20.59 12.58
CA ALA A 225 39.74 19.78 13.21
C ALA A 225 40.84 19.38 12.20
N SER A 226 42.09 19.34 12.66
CA SER A 226 43.21 18.81 11.86
C SER A 226 43.12 17.28 11.71
N GLU A 227 43.73 16.74 10.66
CA GLU A 227 43.82 15.30 10.42
C GLU A 227 44.41 14.55 11.64
N ASP A 228 45.44 15.13 12.28
CA ASP A 228 46.09 14.57 13.47
C ASP A 228 45.12 14.48 14.65
N ARG A 229 44.33 15.54 14.90
CA ARG A 229 43.36 15.57 16.00
C ARG A 229 42.22 14.58 15.78
N LEU A 230 41.82 14.35 14.53
CA LEU A 230 40.85 13.31 14.18
C LEU A 230 41.42 11.91 14.43
N SER A 231 42.71 11.69 14.13
CA SER A 231 43.38 10.40 14.33
C SER A 231 43.60 10.03 15.82
N GLN A 232 43.59 11.02 16.71
CA GLN A 232 43.71 10.83 18.17
C GLN A 232 42.41 10.33 18.82
N VAL A 233 41.29 10.32 18.09
CA VAL A 233 40.01 9.84 18.61
C VAL A 233 40.05 8.33 18.76
N ILE A 234 39.68 7.86 19.95
CA ILE A 234 39.63 6.43 20.28
C ILE A 234 38.70 5.71 19.28
N GLY A 235 39.23 4.67 18.62
CA GLY A 235 38.48 3.87 17.63
C GLY A 235 38.48 4.44 16.21
N LEU A 236 38.98 5.64 15.98
CA LEU A 236 39.12 6.24 14.65
C LEU A 236 40.52 5.98 14.08
N GLY A 237 40.67 4.89 13.31
CA GLY A 237 41.94 4.60 12.65
C GLY A 237 42.37 5.69 11.65
N PRO A 238 43.67 5.78 11.30
CA PRO A 238 44.22 6.85 10.46
C PRO A 238 43.58 6.90 9.06
N ARG A 239 43.19 5.74 8.52
CA ARG A 239 42.46 5.66 7.24
C ARG A 239 41.08 6.33 7.31
N LYS A 240 40.37 6.18 8.43
CA LYS A 240 39.06 6.80 8.66
C LYS A 240 39.21 8.30 8.84
N ALA A 241 40.16 8.73 9.67
CA ALA A 241 40.48 10.14 9.92
C ALA A 241 40.83 10.88 8.62
N LYS A 242 41.75 10.34 7.82
CA LYS A 242 42.16 10.92 6.54
C LYS A 242 41.01 11.08 5.55
N LYS A 243 40.16 10.05 5.46
CA LYS A 243 39.02 10.07 4.53
C LYS A 243 37.93 11.01 5.02
N LEU A 244 37.68 11.09 6.33
CA LEU A 244 36.76 12.06 6.93
C LEU A 244 37.23 13.50 6.65
N TYR A 245 38.48 13.81 6.97
CA TYR A 245 39.10 15.11 6.72
C TYR A 245 39.01 15.51 5.25
N LYS A 246 39.40 14.60 4.35
CA LYS A 246 39.29 14.82 2.90
C LYS A 246 37.85 15.11 2.48
N THR A 247 36.88 14.32 2.95
CA THR A 247 35.47 14.47 2.55
C THR A 247 34.88 15.81 3.00
N LEU A 248 35.34 16.36 4.13
CA LEU A 248 34.85 17.64 4.66
C LEU A 248 35.47 18.86 3.97
N GLN A 249 36.68 18.72 3.41
CA GLN A 249 37.43 19.84 2.81
C GLN A 249 37.52 19.80 1.29
N GLU A 250 37.13 18.68 0.66
CA GLU A 250 37.14 18.53 -0.79
C GLU A 250 36.11 19.50 -1.42
N PRO A 251 36.52 20.32 -2.40
CA PRO A 251 35.60 21.22 -3.07
C PRO A 251 34.54 20.42 -3.84
N PHE A 252 33.28 20.88 -3.80
CA PHE A 252 32.18 20.22 -4.52
C PHE A 252 32.34 20.27 -6.04
N LEU A 253 33.06 21.27 -6.55
CA LEU A 253 33.34 21.43 -7.98
C LEU A 253 34.82 21.12 -8.23
N ALA A 254 35.07 20.22 -9.20
CA ALA A 254 36.40 20.11 -9.79
C ALA A 254 36.68 21.41 -10.57
N LYS A 255 37.83 22.03 -10.31
CA LYS A 255 38.36 23.07 -11.20
C LYS A 255 38.82 22.46 -12.51
#